data_AF-A0A4P8YD43-F1
#
_entry.id   AF-A0A4P8YD43-F1
#
_cell.length_a   1.000
_cell.length_b   1.000
_cell.length_c   1.000
_cell.angle_alpha   90.00
_cell.angle_beta   90.00
_cell.angle_gamma   90.00
#
_symmetry.space_group_name_H-M   'P 1'
#
loop_
_entity.id
_entity.type
_entity.pdbx_description
1 polymer ?
#
loop_
_entity_poly.entity_id
_entity_poly.type
_entity_poly.pdbx_seq_one_letter_code
_entity_poly.pdbx_strand_id
1 'polypeptide(L)'
;MKELTVNEIEMVAGAGIISDTLGFVGDTVVDAVKVSNDILNTRLVSSVGQTFNAVGLGGIHYLADSLGYAAFKTVADVGGLLGGDTSRIDYHFEEEWGA
;
A
#
# COMPACT_ATOMS: atom_id res chain seq x y z
N MET A 1 7.16 -9.68 -40.16
CA MET A 1 7.53 -9.97 -38.76
C MET A 1 8.98 -10.39 -38.74
N LYS A 2 9.79 -9.87 -37.81
CA LYS A 2 11.19 -10.29 -37.63
C LYS A 2 11.19 -11.42 -36.59
N GLU A 3 11.82 -12.56 -36.90
CA GLU A 3 12.06 -13.59 -35.89
C GLU A 3 13.18 -13.14 -34.93
N LEU A 4 12.98 -13.42 -33.65
CA LEU A 4 13.99 -13.18 -32.63
C LEU A 4 15.07 -14.26 -32.72
N THR A 5 16.32 -13.84 -32.53
CA THR A 5 17.43 -14.77 -32.29
C THR A 5 17.26 -15.45 -30.94
N VAL A 6 17.88 -16.62 -30.75
CA VAL A 6 17.85 -17.36 -29.47
C VAL A 6 18.27 -16.46 -28.29
N ASN A 7 19.30 -15.63 -28.47
CA ASN A 7 19.77 -14.69 -27.45
C ASN A 7 18.73 -13.62 -27.10
N GLU A 8 18.02 -13.07 -28.10
CA GLU A 8 16.95 -12.09 -27.88
C GLU A 8 15.78 -12.74 -27.10
N ILE A 9 15.46 -14.02 -27.37
CA ILE A 9 14.41 -14.77 -26.66
C ILE A 9 14.80 -14.96 -25.19
N GLU A 10 16.03 -15.40 -24.91
CA GLU A 10 16.51 -15.62 -23.54
C GLU A 10 16.51 -14.32 -22.71
N MET A 11 16.91 -13.20 -23.32
CA MET A 11 16.86 -11.89 -22.67
C MET A 11 15.43 -11.46 -22.34
N VAL A 12 14.49 -11.59 -23.28
CA VAL A 12 13.08 -11.21 -23.06
C VAL A 12 12.42 -12.12 -22.02
N ALA A 13 12.68 -13.43 -22.09
CA ALA A 13 12.17 -14.39 -21.10
C ALA A 13 12.74 -14.10 -19.70
N GLY A 14 14.05 -13.82 -19.59
CA GLY A 14 14.69 -13.44 -18.33
C GLY A 14 14.14 -12.13 -17.75
N ALA A 15 13.94 -11.11 -18.60
CA ALA A 15 13.32 -9.85 -18.19
C ALA A 15 11.88 -10.05 -17.70
N GLY A 16 11.11 -10.92 -18.36
CA GLY A 16 9.76 -11.32 -17.91
C GLY A 16 9.77 -11.94 -16.52
N ILE A 17 10.64 -12.94 -16.27
CA ILE A 17 10.77 -13.59 -14.96
C ILE A 17 11.15 -12.59 -13.86
N ILE A 18 12.07 -11.66 -14.15
CA ILE A 18 12.48 -10.62 -13.20
C ILE A 18 11.31 -9.69 -12.90
N SER A 19 10.58 -9.25 -13.93
CA SER A 19 9.40 -8.39 -13.79
C SER A 19 8.32 -9.05 -12.94
N ASP A 20 8.03 -10.33 -13.18
CA ASP A 20 7.03 -11.09 -12.42
C ASP A 20 7.46 -11.26 -10.95
N THR A 21 8.74 -11.53 -10.71
CA THR A 21 9.28 -11.67 -9.35
C THR A 21 9.23 -10.35 -8.58
N LEU A 22 9.61 -9.24 -9.22
CA LEU A 22 9.52 -7.91 -8.60
C LEU A 22 8.06 -7.54 -8.34
N GLY A 23 7.16 -7.79 -9.30
CA GLY A 23 5.73 -7.56 -9.16
C GLY A 23 5.14 -8.30 -7.96
N PHE A 24 5.49 -9.57 -7.77
CA PHE A 24 5.08 -10.35 -6.61
C PHE A 24 5.58 -9.76 -5.28
N VAL A 25 6.84 -9.31 -5.23
CA VAL A 25 7.39 -8.64 -4.04
C VAL A 25 6.66 -7.31 -3.80
N GLY A 26 6.41 -6.54 -4.87
CA GLY A 26 5.64 -5.30 -4.83
C GLY A 26 4.24 -5.52 -4.26
N ASP A 27 3.52 -6.52 -4.76
CA ASP A 27 2.19 -6.88 -4.26
C ASP A 27 2.22 -7.32 -2.80
N THR A 28 3.24 -8.06 -2.37
CA THR A 28 3.38 -8.45 -0.96
C THR A 28 3.55 -7.22 -0.05
N VAL A 29 4.31 -6.22 -0.48
CA VAL A 29 4.48 -4.96 0.25
C VAL A 29 3.16 -4.19 0.31
N VAL A 30 2.48 -4.07 -0.83
CA VAL A 30 1.16 -3.42 -0.92
C VAL A 30 0.13 -4.13 -0.04
N ASP A 31 0.10 -5.46 -0.03
CA ASP A 31 -0.81 -6.27 0.77
C ASP A 31 -0.59 -6.04 2.27
N ALA A 32 0.66 -5.92 2.71
CA ALA A 32 0.97 -5.59 4.10
C ALA A 32 0.42 -4.22 4.52
N VAL A 33 0.54 -3.22 3.63
CA VAL A 33 -0.04 -1.88 3.87
C VAL A 33 -1.57 -1.96 3.87
N LYS A 34 -2.16 -2.66 2.90
CA LYS A 34 -3.60 -2.86 2.82
C LYS A 34 -4.15 -3.49 4.10
N VAL A 35 -3.63 -4.65 4.50
CA VAL A 35 -4.08 -5.36 5.70
C VAL A 35 -3.96 -4.49 6.93
N SER A 36 -2.88 -3.71 7.04
CA SER A 36 -2.71 -2.78 8.16
C SER A 36 -3.82 -1.72 8.20
N ASN A 37 -4.17 -1.10 7.06
CA ASN A 37 -5.24 -0.11 7.00
C ASN A 37 -6.62 -0.76 7.18
N ASP A 38 -6.89 -1.91 6.56
CA ASP A 38 -8.14 -2.67 6.74
C ASP A 38 -8.37 -2.99 8.23
N ILE A 39 -7.31 -3.33 8.98
CA ILE A 39 -7.37 -3.55 10.44
C ILE A 39 -7.73 -2.27 11.19
N LEU A 40 -7.07 -1.15 10.88
CA LEU A 40 -7.35 0.14 11.51
C LEU A 40 -8.78 0.61 11.23
N ASN A 41 -9.29 0.33 10.03
CA ASN A 41 -10.68 0.61 9.60
C ASN A 41 -11.72 -0.29 10.24
N THR A 42 -11.32 -1.36 10.94
CA THR A 42 -12.30 -2.13 11.71
C THR A 42 -12.91 -1.26 12.80
N ARG A 43 -14.24 -1.39 13.00
CA ARG A 43 -14.98 -0.65 14.04
C ARG A 43 -14.35 -0.76 15.43
N LEU A 44 -13.71 -1.88 15.74
CA LEU A 44 -13.07 -2.09 17.03
C LEU A 44 -11.85 -1.17 17.20
N VAL A 45 -10.97 -1.12 16.21
CA VAL A 45 -9.73 -0.34 16.29
C VAL A 45 -10.02 1.15 16.12
N SER A 46 -10.78 1.52 15.08
CA SER A 46 -11.23 2.90 14.83
C SER A 46 -11.97 3.51 16.04
N SER A 47 -12.69 2.71 16.84
CA SER A 47 -13.39 3.22 18.03
C SER A 47 -12.48 3.91 19.06
N VAL A 48 -11.19 3.56 19.11
CA VAL A 48 -10.21 4.20 19.99
C VAL A 48 -9.99 5.66 19.59
N GLY A 49 -9.75 5.89 18.30
CA GLY A 49 -9.61 7.22 17.72
C GLY A 49 -10.89 8.06 17.85
N GLN A 50 -12.04 7.44 17.60
CA GLN A 50 -13.35 8.07 17.80
C GLN A 50 -13.61 8.45 19.27
N THR A 51 -13.13 7.65 20.22
CA THR A 51 -13.17 8.01 21.65
C THR A 51 -12.29 9.23 21.93
N PHE A 52 -11.10 9.31 21.33
CA PHE A 52 -10.23 10.48 21.46
C PHE A 52 -10.91 11.74 20.92
N ASN A 53 -11.58 11.65 19.77
CA ASN A 53 -12.40 12.74 19.22
C ASN A 53 -13.46 13.20 20.24
N ALA A 54 -14.21 12.24 20.82
CA ALA A 54 -15.30 12.53 21.75
C ALA A 54 -14.86 13.20 23.06
N VAL A 55 -13.63 12.95 23.54
CA VAL A 55 -13.09 13.55 24.77
C VAL A 55 -12.24 14.81 24.53
N GLY A 56 -12.28 15.37 23.31
CA GLY A 56 -11.58 16.61 22.96
C GLY A 56 -10.11 16.43 22.58
N LEU A 57 -9.67 15.20 22.31
CA LEU A 57 -8.31 14.84 21.87
C LEU A 57 -8.23 14.59 20.35
N GLY A 58 -9.20 15.09 19.58
CA GLY A 58 -9.24 14.85 18.13
C GLY A 58 -8.02 15.37 17.37
N GLY A 59 -7.35 16.42 17.85
CA GLY A 59 -6.08 16.87 17.26
C GLY A 59 -4.94 15.87 17.41
N ILE A 60 -4.89 15.11 18.52
CA ILE A 60 -3.90 14.05 18.72
C ILE A 60 -4.21 12.87 17.80
N HIS A 61 -5.48 12.50 17.70
CA HIS A 61 -5.95 11.45 16.80
C HIS A 61 -5.61 11.78 15.34
N TYR A 62 -5.98 12.97 14.86
CA TYR A 62 -5.65 13.44 13.51
C TYR A 62 -4.15 13.40 13.23
N LEU A 63 -3.32 13.84 14.19
CA LEU A 63 -1.86 13.81 14.03
C LEU A 63 -1.33 12.37 13.92
N ALA A 64 -1.83 11.46 14.75
CA ALA A 64 -1.44 10.05 14.70
C ALA A 64 -1.81 9.43 13.34
N ASP A 65 -3.04 9.65 12.87
CA ASP A 65 -3.49 9.12 11.58
C ASP A 65 -2.72 9.74 10.42
N SER A 66 -2.43 11.05 10.46
CA SER A 66 -1.65 11.74 9.43
C SER A 66 -0.23 11.17 9.30
N LEU A 67 0.42 10.88 10.43
CA LEU A 67 1.76 10.27 10.46
C LEU A 67 1.72 8.83 9.96
N GLY A 68 0.71 8.06 10.38
CA GLY A 68 0.47 6.70 9.88
C GLY A 68 0.24 6.70 8.38
N TYR A 69 -0.57 7.62 7.86
CA TYR A 69 -0.85 7.78 6.44
C TYR A 69 0.40 8.07 5.62
N ALA A 70 1.24 9.02 6.05
CA ALA A 70 2.49 9.32 5.39
C ALA A 70 3.44 8.10 5.35
N ALA A 71 3.53 7.35 6.46
CA ALA A 71 4.31 6.13 6.52
C ALA A 71 3.77 5.05 5.57
N PHE A 72 2.45 4.80 5.59
CA PHE A 72 1.81 3.82 4.72
C PHE A 72 1.93 4.16 3.24
N LYS A 73 1.72 5.43 2.84
CA LYS A 73 1.94 5.88 1.45
C LYS A 73 3.39 5.66 1.02
N THR A 74 4.36 5.99 1.87
CA THR A 74 5.78 5.77 1.55
C THR A 74 6.08 4.29 1.29
N VAL A 75 5.55 3.38 2.12
CA VAL A 75 5.74 1.93 1.94
C VAL A 75 4.98 1.43 0.70
N ALA A 76 3.75 1.91 0.48
CA ALA A 76 2.97 1.57 -0.70
C ALA A 76 3.64 2.04 -1.99
N ASP A 77 4.25 3.22 -2.01
CA ASP A 77 4.99 3.74 -3.16
C ASP A 77 6.19 2.85 -3.50
N VAL A 78 6.90 2.33 -2.48
CA VAL A 78 7.95 1.32 -2.69
C VAL A 78 7.37 0.04 -3.30
N GLY A 79 6.22 -0.44 -2.80
CA GLY A 79 5.53 -1.59 -3.38
C GLY A 79 5.08 -1.36 -4.83
N GLY A 80 4.56 -0.17 -5.13
CA GLY A 80 4.15 0.24 -6.48
C GLY A 80 5.32 0.35 -7.45
N LEU A 81 6.46 0.88 -7.01
CA LEU A 81 7.70 0.92 -7.80
C LEU A 81 8.21 -0.48 -8.15
N LEU A 82 7.94 -1.48 -7.30
CA LEU A 82 8.26 -2.88 -7.55
C LEU A 82 7.21 -3.58 -8.44
N GLY A 83 6.13 -2.89 -8.81
CA GLY A 83 5.09 -3.41 -9.70
C GLY A 83 3.80 -3.86 -9.00
N GLY A 84 3.66 -3.61 -7.69
CA GLY A 84 2.43 -3.91 -6.95
C GLY A 84 1.30 -2.91 -7.23
N ASP A 85 0.05 -3.36 -7.08
CA ASP A 85 -1.14 -2.52 -7.33
C ASP A 85 -1.61 -1.76 -6.07
N THR A 86 -1.17 -0.50 -5.93
CA THR A 86 -1.51 0.37 -4.79
C THR A 86 -2.97 0.83 -4.77
N SER A 87 -3.74 0.66 -5.84
CA SER A 87 -5.15 1.10 -5.91
C SER A 87 -6.07 0.28 -4.99
N ARG A 88 -5.57 -0.84 -4.46
CA ARG A 88 -6.28 -1.76 -3.56
C ARG A 88 -6.31 -1.29 -2.10
N ILE A 89 -5.57 -0.25 -1.75
CA ILE A 89 -5.42 0.24 -0.38
C ILE A 89 -6.48 1.31 -0.11
N ASP A 90 -7.37 1.04 0.84
CA ASP A 90 -8.27 2.02 1.43
C ASP A 90 -7.60 2.56 2.70
N TYR A 91 -7.06 3.78 2.65
CA TYR A 91 -6.25 4.30 3.76
C TYR A 91 -7.10 4.72 4.95
N HIS A 92 -6.66 4.36 6.17
CA HIS A 92 -7.42 4.67 7.39
C HIS A 92 -7.65 6.17 7.59
N PHE A 93 -6.63 6.98 7.33
CA PHE A 93 -6.76 8.43 7.39
C PHE A 93 -7.79 8.99 6.39
N GLU A 94 -7.83 8.46 5.16
CA GLU A 94 -8.80 8.91 4.15
C GLU A 94 -10.23 8.51 4.56
N GLU A 95 -10.41 7.31 5.12
CA GLU A 95 -11.71 6.83 5.63
C GLU A 95 -12.22 7.66 6.82
N GLU A 96 -11.34 8.02 7.76
CA GLU A 96 -11.69 8.79 8.96
C GLU A 96 -11.94 10.29 8.67
N TRP A 97 -11.18 10.86 7.73
CA TRP A 97 -11.11 12.32 7.54
C TRP A 97 -11.57 12.82 6.17
N GLY A 98 -11.91 11.93 5.23
CA GLY A 98 -12.52 12.26 3.94
C GLY A 98 -11.64 13.05 2.97
N ALA A 99 -10.32 12.80 3.00
CA ALA A 99 -9.34 13.47 2.14
C ALA A 99 -9.45 13.04 0.66
#